data_AF-A0A7R9YIU4-F1
#
_entry.id   AF-A0A7R9YIU4-F1
#
_cell.length_a   1.000
_cell.length_b   1.000
_cell.length_c   1.000
_cell.angle_alpha   90.00
_cell.angle_beta   90.00
_cell.angle_gamma   90.00
#
_symmetry.space_group_name_H-M   'P 1'
#
loop_
_entity.id
_entity.type
_entity.pdbx_description
1 polymer ?
#
loop_
_entity_poly.entity_id
_entity_poly.type
_entity_poly.pdbx_seq_one_letter_code
_entity_poly.pdbx_strand_id
1 'polypeptide(L)'
;AAMRAILSGQGLPPALKPIATFLQRAREIAPLSPLVAYYTRVYAMQLAFELRVKMDKQDMPTLLELMDAMEEEKKGVDLSQADVASALVEDFAQDLFARADEADRRGPADMKVGRAFHAASVVIDVCRQFGDLPSDLHDKHKYARWRFVEIAKAAKEGRAPAPPPDIGGDA
;
A
#
# COMPACT_ATOMS: atom_id res chain seq x y z
N ALA A 1 -4.05 -9.67 -21.55
CA ALA A 1 -3.71 -10.57 -20.42
C ALA A 1 -2.41 -10.15 -19.74
N ALA A 2 -1.31 -9.97 -20.50
CA ALA A 2 -0.01 -9.55 -19.98
C ALA A 2 -0.03 -8.19 -19.23
N MET A 3 -0.63 -7.14 -19.80
CA MET A 3 -0.74 -5.82 -19.13
C MET A 3 -1.46 -5.87 -17.77
N ARG A 4 -2.48 -6.74 -17.62
CA ARG A 4 -3.16 -6.92 -16.31
C ARG A 4 -2.27 -7.67 -15.31
N ALA A 5 -1.41 -8.57 -15.77
CA ALA A 5 -0.51 -9.34 -14.93
C ALA A 5 0.60 -8.45 -14.36
N ILE A 6 1.22 -7.60 -15.19
CA ILE A 6 2.29 -6.70 -14.76
C ILE A 6 1.75 -5.63 -13.79
N LEU A 7 0.55 -5.08 -14.04
CA LEU A 7 -0.14 -4.17 -13.11
C LEU A 7 -0.58 -4.83 -11.79
N SER A 8 -0.48 -6.16 -11.70
CA SER A 8 -0.72 -6.94 -10.47
C SER A 8 0.59 -7.39 -9.80
N GLY A 9 1.75 -6.93 -10.29
CA GLY A 9 3.07 -7.33 -9.77
C GLY A 9 3.51 -8.74 -10.13
N GLN A 10 2.84 -9.41 -11.08
CA GLN A 10 3.25 -10.74 -11.56
C GLN A 10 4.33 -10.62 -12.63
N GLY A 11 5.31 -11.54 -12.62
CA GLY A 11 6.38 -11.56 -13.61
C GLY A 11 7.43 -10.47 -13.44
N LEU A 12 7.44 -9.76 -12.31
CA LEU A 12 8.44 -8.72 -12.06
C LEU A 12 9.85 -9.33 -11.88
N PRO A 13 10.88 -8.70 -12.45
CA PRO A 13 12.27 -9.09 -12.22
C PRO A 13 12.65 -8.92 -10.74
N PRO A 14 13.70 -9.61 -10.25
CA PRO A 14 14.11 -9.55 -8.84
C PRO A 14 14.28 -8.13 -8.30
N ALA A 15 14.85 -7.23 -9.09
CA ALA A 15 15.07 -5.83 -8.72
C ALA A 15 13.77 -5.04 -8.48
N LEU A 16 12.65 -5.44 -9.11
CA LEU A 16 11.34 -4.80 -8.97
C LEU A 16 10.42 -5.52 -7.97
N LYS A 17 10.85 -6.61 -7.33
CA LYS A 17 10.05 -7.25 -6.26
C LYS A 17 9.56 -6.27 -5.16
N PRO A 18 10.32 -5.25 -4.74
CA PRO A 18 9.85 -4.31 -3.72
C PRO A 18 8.57 -3.55 -4.11
N ILE A 19 8.31 -3.34 -5.41
CA ILE A 19 7.13 -2.59 -5.86
C ILE A 19 5.87 -3.46 -5.96
N ALA A 20 6.01 -4.80 -5.89
CA ALA A 20 4.91 -5.74 -6.08
C ALA A 20 3.76 -5.52 -5.08
N THR A 21 4.07 -5.13 -3.84
CA THR A 21 3.05 -4.87 -2.81
C THR A 21 2.14 -3.71 -3.22
N PHE A 22 2.70 -2.63 -3.78
CA PHE A 22 1.96 -1.45 -4.22
C PHE A 22 1.09 -1.75 -5.42
N LEU A 23 1.60 -2.50 -6.40
CA LEU A 23 0.81 -2.93 -7.56
C LEU A 23 -0.37 -3.82 -7.16
N GLN A 24 -0.14 -4.76 -6.25
CA GLN A 24 -1.22 -5.58 -5.68
C GLN A 24 -2.22 -4.74 -4.89
N ARG A 25 -1.78 -3.75 -4.09
CA ARG A 25 -2.69 -2.82 -3.40
C ARG A 25 -3.53 -2.02 -4.37
N ALA A 26 -2.92 -1.45 -5.41
CA ALA A 26 -3.61 -0.67 -6.41
C ALA A 26 -4.72 -1.47 -7.09
N ARG A 27 -4.47 -2.75 -7.41
CA ARG A 27 -5.50 -3.65 -7.96
C ARG A 27 -6.70 -3.81 -7.02
N GLU A 28 -6.46 -3.97 -5.73
CA GLU A 28 -7.53 -4.16 -4.74
C GLU A 28 -8.28 -2.86 -4.42
N ILE A 29 -7.60 -1.72 -4.54
CA ILE A 29 -8.20 -0.38 -4.35
C ILE A 29 -8.98 0.07 -5.59
N ALA A 30 -8.57 -0.34 -6.80
CA ALA A 30 -9.20 0.09 -8.07
C ALA A 30 -10.73 0.04 -8.10
N PRO A 31 -11.42 -1.03 -7.63
CA PRO A 31 -12.89 -1.04 -7.60
C PRO A 31 -13.52 -0.12 -6.55
N LEU A 32 -12.75 0.34 -5.55
CA LEU A 32 -13.21 1.22 -4.48
C LEU A 32 -12.91 2.69 -4.79
N SER A 33 -11.71 2.97 -5.31
CA SER A 33 -11.25 4.30 -5.69
C SER A 33 -10.23 4.19 -6.82
N PRO A 34 -10.65 4.41 -8.09
CA PRO A 34 -9.74 4.42 -9.24
C PRO A 34 -8.62 5.47 -9.11
N LEU A 35 -8.90 6.63 -8.52
CA LEU A 35 -7.93 7.69 -8.31
C LEU A 35 -6.83 7.26 -7.33
N VAL A 36 -7.19 6.72 -6.16
CA VAL A 36 -6.20 6.25 -5.17
C VAL A 36 -5.39 5.07 -5.73
N ALA A 37 -6.03 4.18 -6.49
CA ALA A 37 -5.33 3.10 -7.19
C ALA A 37 -4.30 3.62 -8.21
N TYR A 38 -4.66 4.65 -8.97
CA TYR A 38 -3.74 5.31 -9.90
C TYR A 38 -2.52 5.90 -9.15
N TYR A 39 -2.73 6.69 -8.10
CA TYR A 39 -1.61 7.25 -7.31
C TYR A 39 -0.80 6.19 -6.56
N THR A 40 -1.39 5.05 -6.19
CA THR A 40 -0.65 3.90 -5.65
C THR A 40 0.33 3.34 -6.69
N ARG A 41 -0.04 3.30 -7.97
CA ARG A 41 0.86 2.88 -9.06
C ARG A 41 1.88 3.94 -9.42
N VAL A 42 1.53 5.22 -9.37
CA VAL A 42 2.50 6.33 -9.52
C VAL A 42 3.62 6.17 -8.50
N TYR A 43 3.30 5.93 -7.24
CA TYR A 43 4.31 5.67 -6.21
C TYR A 43 5.14 4.41 -6.50
N ALA A 44 4.50 3.31 -6.92
CA ALA A 44 5.21 2.10 -7.34
C ALA A 44 6.21 2.37 -8.47
N MET A 45 5.84 3.21 -9.45
CA MET A 45 6.69 3.60 -10.57
C MET A 45 7.86 4.50 -10.14
N GLN A 46 7.64 5.45 -9.22
CA GLN A 46 8.72 6.25 -8.64
C GLN A 46 9.79 5.37 -8.00
N LEU A 47 9.36 4.39 -7.18
CA LEU A 47 10.25 3.40 -6.58
C LEU A 47 10.93 2.52 -7.65
N ALA A 48 10.21 2.14 -8.71
CA ALA A 48 10.77 1.37 -9.82
C ALA A 48 11.92 2.14 -10.50
N PHE A 49 11.75 3.44 -10.72
CA PHE A 49 12.81 4.29 -11.26
C PHE A 49 14.02 4.36 -10.33
N GLU A 50 13.84 4.43 -9.02
CA GLU A 50 14.97 4.38 -8.08
C GLU A 50 15.70 3.02 -8.14
N LEU A 51 14.93 1.94 -8.28
CA LEU A 51 15.45 0.56 -8.34
C LEU A 51 16.09 0.21 -9.69
N ARG A 52 15.81 0.97 -10.76
CA ARG A 52 16.32 0.71 -12.12
C ARG A 52 17.84 0.58 -12.20
N VAL A 53 18.57 1.25 -11.31
CA VAL A 53 20.04 1.21 -11.26
C VAL A 53 20.58 -0.17 -10.86
N LYS A 54 19.72 -1.01 -10.27
CA LYS A 54 20.00 -2.40 -9.87
C LYS A 54 19.46 -3.43 -10.86
N MET A 55 18.83 -2.99 -11.95
CA MET A 55 18.23 -3.87 -12.96
C MET A 55 19.27 -4.29 -14.02
N ASP A 56 19.19 -5.55 -14.44
CA ASP A 56 19.91 -6.02 -15.60
C ASP A 56 19.32 -5.42 -16.88
N LYS A 57 20.17 -5.23 -17.90
CA LYS A 57 19.74 -4.69 -19.20
C LYS A 57 18.62 -5.52 -19.85
N GLN A 58 18.63 -6.83 -19.63
CA GLN A 58 17.61 -7.76 -20.14
C GLN A 58 16.22 -7.54 -19.52
N ASP A 59 16.17 -6.95 -18.31
CA ASP A 59 14.92 -6.73 -17.57
C ASP A 59 14.32 -5.33 -17.82
N MET A 60 15.09 -4.41 -18.41
CA MET A 60 14.65 -3.05 -18.75
C MET A 60 13.35 -2.99 -19.56
N PRO A 61 13.09 -3.89 -20.55
CA PRO A 61 11.80 -3.92 -21.24
C PRO A 61 10.60 -4.08 -20.31
N THR A 62 10.74 -4.79 -19.19
CA THR A 62 9.65 -4.96 -18.20
C THR A 62 9.25 -3.63 -17.57
N LEU A 63 10.21 -2.72 -17.34
CA LEU A 63 9.92 -1.40 -16.80
C LEU A 63 9.15 -0.55 -17.82
N LEU A 64 9.52 -0.63 -19.11
CA LEU A 64 8.80 0.05 -20.19
C LEU A 64 7.37 -0.49 -20.33
N GLU A 65 7.19 -1.81 -20.31
CA GLU A 65 5.86 -2.43 -20.34
C GLU A 65 4.98 -1.99 -19.16
N LEU A 66 5.56 -1.81 -17.97
CA LEU A 66 4.84 -1.30 -16.81
C LEU A 66 4.43 0.17 -17.01
N MET A 67 5.28 0.99 -17.60
CA MET A 67 4.97 2.38 -17.95
C MET A 67 3.82 2.45 -18.95
N ASP A 68 3.92 1.71 -20.07
CA ASP A 68 2.88 1.66 -21.10
C ASP A 68 1.53 1.21 -20.51
N ALA A 69 1.54 0.21 -19.61
CA ALA A 69 0.34 -0.26 -18.94
C ALA A 69 -0.30 0.80 -18.02
N MET A 70 0.53 1.61 -17.34
CA MET A 70 0.04 2.72 -16.51
C MET A 70 -0.49 3.89 -17.35
N GLU A 71 0.14 4.19 -18.49
CA GLU A 71 -0.35 5.21 -19.42
C GLU A 71 -1.70 4.83 -20.02
N GLU A 72 -1.92 3.56 -20.32
CA GLU A 72 -3.21 3.07 -20.79
C GLU A 72 -4.28 3.14 -19.69
N GLU A 73 -3.95 2.73 -18.45
CA GLU A 73 -4.90 2.81 -17.33
C GLU A 73 -5.31 4.24 -17.01
N LYS A 74 -4.37 5.20 -17.13
CA LYS A 74 -4.63 6.63 -16.90
C LYS A 74 -5.79 7.16 -17.74
N LYS A 75 -6.02 6.62 -18.95
CA LYS A 75 -7.12 7.03 -19.83
C LYS A 75 -8.51 6.75 -19.24
N GLY A 76 -8.60 5.80 -18.32
CA GLY A 76 -9.84 5.43 -17.64
C GLY A 76 -10.01 6.06 -16.24
N VAL A 77 -9.08 6.92 -15.81
CA VAL A 77 -9.12 7.55 -14.48
C VAL A 77 -9.55 9.00 -14.65
N ASP A 78 -10.58 9.41 -13.92
CA ASP A 78 -10.92 10.83 -13.80
C ASP A 78 -9.87 11.53 -12.92
N LEU A 79 -9.11 12.44 -13.54
CA LEU A 79 -8.07 13.23 -12.89
C LEU A 79 -8.52 14.67 -12.60
N SER A 80 -9.82 14.95 -12.63
CA SER A 80 -10.38 16.27 -12.29
C SER A 80 -10.00 16.72 -10.87
N GLN A 81 -9.74 15.78 -9.96
CA GLN A 81 -9.35 16.02 -8.57
C GLN A 81 -7.84 15.85 -8.32
N ALA A 82 -7.01 15.94 -9.36
CA ALA A 82 -5.56 15.74 -9.24
C ALA A 82 -4.88 16.78 -8.33
N ASP A 83 -5.46 17.98 -8.20
CA ASP A 83 -5.01 19.07 -7.34
C ASP A 83 -5.18 18.75 -5.84
N VAL A 84 -6.21 17.98 -5.49
CA VAL A 84 -6.50 17.54 -4.11
C VAL A 84 -6.16 16.06 -3.88
N ALA A 85 -5.44 15.43 -4.80
CA ALA A 85 -5.11 14.01 -4.73
C ALA A 85 -4.38 13.60 -3.45
N SER A 86 -3.50 14.46 -2.92
CA SER A 86 -2.79 14.20 -1.65
C SER A 86 -3.77 13.99 -0.50
N ALA A 87 -4.77 14.87 -0.37
CA ALA A 87 -5.78 14.77 0.67
C ALA A 87 -6.64 13.51 0.48
N LEU A 88 -7.04 13.20 -0.75
CA LEU A 88 -7.84 12.01 -1.04
C LEU A 88 -7.11 10.69 -0.73
N VAL A 89 -5.80 10.62 -0.99
CA VAL A 89 -4.99 9.45 -0.64
C VAL A 89 -4.77 9.37 0.87
N GLU A 90 -4.54 10.50 1.54
CA GLU A 90 -4.43 10.58 3.00
C GLU A 90 -5.71 10.13 3.70
N ASP A 91 -6.86 10.66 3.31
CA ASP A 91 -8.17 10.29 3.85
C ASP A 91 -8.42 8.78 3.69
N PHE A 92 -8.11 8.23 2.51
CA PHE A 92 -8.22 6.79 2.28
C PHE A 92 -7.30 5.97 3.20
N ALA A 93 -6.08 6.45 3.45
CA ALA A 93 -5.13 5.80 4.35
C ALA A 93 -5.63 5.81 5.81
N GLN A 94 -6.18 6.96 6.25
CA GLN A 94 -6.76 7.12 7.58
C GLN A 94 -7.98 6.21 7.77
N ASP A 95 -8.90 6.17 6.80
CA ASP A 95 -10.07 5.29 6.82
C ASP A 95 -9.69 3.81 6.89
N LEU A 96 -8.68 3.40 6.10
CA LEU A 96 -8.21 2.02 6.09
C LEU A 96 -7.59 1.62 7.43
N PHE A 97 -6.83 2.54 8.05
CA PHE A 97 -6.29 2.36 9.39
C PHE A 97 -7.40 2.26 10.44
N ALA A 98 -8.36 3.19 10.43
CA ALA A 98 -9.45 3.23 11.40
C ALA A 98 -10.29 1.95 11.36
N ARG A 99 -10.60 1.44 10.16
CA ARG A 99 -11.31 0.14 10.00
C ARG A 99 -10.50 -1.04 10.53
N ALA A 100 -9.17 -1.02 10.36
CA ALA A 100 -8.31 -2.07 10.89
C ALA A 100 -8.28 -2.04 12.43
N ASP A 101 -8.13 -0.85 13.02
CA ASP A 101 -8.13 -0.64 14.47
C ASP A 101 -9.48 -0.99 15.11
N GLU A 102 -10.59 -0.60 14.49
CA GLU A 102 -11.94 -0.98 14.95
C GLU A 102 -12.14 -2.50 14.94
N ALA A 103 -11.67 -3.18 13.88
CA ALA A 103 -11.76 -4.63 13.77
C ALA A 103 -10.87 -5.34 14.82
N ASP A 104 -9.70 -4.79 15.12
CA ASP A 104 -8.77 -5.27 16.15
C ASP A 104 -9.37 -5.13 17.56
N ARG A 105 -10.06 -4.02 17.84
CA ARG A 105 -10.67 -3.75 19.15
C ARG A 105 -11.96 -4.54 19.40
N ARG A 106 -12.64 -5.01 18.36
CA ARG A 106 -13.93 -5.72 18.48
C ARG A 106 -13.81 -7.18 18.94
N GLY A 107 -12.64 -7.79 18.81
CA GLY A 107 -12.49 -9.21 19.11
C GLY A 107 -11.06 -9.71 18.91
N PRO A 108 -10.82 -11.03 19.04
CA PRO A 108 -9.48 -11.57 18.85
C PRO A 108 -9.01 -11.32 17.42
N ALA A 109 -7.95 -10.53 17.29
CA ALA A 109 -7.39 -10.21 15.98
C ALA A 109 -6.88 -11.48 15.29
N ASP A 110 -7.26 -11.61 14.02
CA ASP A 110 -6.84 -12.70 13.14
C ASP A 110 -6.00 -12.14 11.97
N MET A 111 -5.55 -13.03 11.08
CA MET A 111 -4.79 -12.61 9.91
C MET A 111 -5.56 -11.70 8.95
N LYS A 112 -6.90 -11.58 9.04
CA LYS A 112 -7.64 -10.58 8.27
C LYS A 112 -7.38 -9.19 8.83
N VAL A 113 -7.43 -9.02 10.15
CA VAL A 113 -7.06 -7.75 10.82
C VAL A 113 -5.60 -7.40 10.54
N GLY A 114 -4.69 -8.37 10.64
CA GLY A 114 -3.28 -8.15 10.31
C GLY A 114 -3.06 -7.67 8.87
N ARG A 115 -3.76 -8.29 7.90
CA ARG A 115 -3.71 -7.85 6.50
C ARG A 115 -4.30 -6.45 6.29
N ALA A 116 -5.32 -6.07 7.04
CA ALA A 116 -5.88 -4.72 7.00
C ALA A 116 -4.87 -3.66 7.48
N PHE A 117 -4.16 -3.92 8.59
CA PHE A 117 -3.06 -3.04 9.03
C PHE A 117 -1.91 -2.98 8.02
N HIS A 118 -1.53 -4.11 7.44
CA HIS A 118 -0.52 -4.12 6.39
C HIS A 118 -0.96 -3.24 5.21
N ALA A 119 -2.21 -3.40 4.75
CA ALA A 119 -2.76 -2.57 3.68
C ALA A 119 -2.76 -1.08 4.03
N ALA A 120 -3.17 -0.71 5.24
CA ALA A 120 -3.09 0.67 5.74
C ALA A 120 -1.66 1.21 5.69
N SER A 121 -0.67 0.45 6.19
CA SER A 121 0.73 0.86 6.18
C SER A 121 1.27 1.10 4.76
N VAL A 122 0.83 0.31 3.78
CA VAL A 122 1.24 0.46 2.38
C VAL A 122 0.61 1.71 1.75
N VAL A 123 -0.65 2.04 2.05
CA VAL A 123 -1.25 3.30 1.55
C VAL A 123 -0.63 4.51 2.23
N ILE A 124 -0.27 4.42 3.52
CA ILE A 124 0.50 5.50 4.17
C ILE A 124 1.88 5.67 3.52
N ASP A 125 2.53 4.58 3.07
CA ASP A 125 3.77 4.69 2.28
C ASP A 125 3.54 5.48 0.98
N VAL A 126 2.40 5.28 0.31
CA VAL A 126 2.01 6.00 -0.93
C VAL A 126 1.87 7.51 -0.71
N CYS A 127 1.50 7.95 0.49
CA CYS A 127 1.37 9.37 0.82
C CYS A 127 2.71 10.12 0.72
N ARG A 128 3.86 9.42 0.86
CA ARG A 128 5.20 10.04 0.77
C ARG A 128 5.52 10.63 -0.60
N GLN A 129 4.79 10.23 -1.65
CA GLN A 129 4.98 10.82 -2.98
C GLN A 129 4.59 12.30 -3.04
N PHE A 130 3.77 12.77 -2.09
CA PHE A 130 3.28 14.15 -2.03
C PHE A 130 4.12 15.04 -1.09
N GLY A 131 5.07 14.46 -0.36
CA GLY A 131 5.93 15.16 0.60
C GLY A 131 6.13 14.39 1.90
N ASP A 132 6.55 15.10 2.94
CA ASP A 132 6.72 14.52 4.27
C ASP A 132 5.37 14.11 4.89
N LEU A 133 5.36 12.99 5.60
CA LEU A 133 4.15 12.55 6.30
C LEU A 133 3.86 13.44 7.51
N PRO A 134 2.60 13.84 7.73
CA PRO A 134 2.16 14.39 9.00
C PRO A 134 2.51 13.47 10.18
N SER A 135 2.77 14.03 11.36
CA SER A 135 3.16 13.27 12.55
C SER A 135 2.18 12.13 12.87
N ASP A 136 0.88 12.41 12.78
CA ASP A 136 -0.17 11.42 13.03
C ASP A 136 -0.10 10.22 12.07
N LEU A 137 0.08 10.46 10.76
CA LEU A 137 0.27 9.38 9.79
C LEU A 137 1.55 8.59 10.05
N HIS A 138 2.62 9.26 10.49
CA HIS A 138 3.87 8.59 10.82
C HIS A 138 3.72 7.64 12.02
N ASP A 139 2.94 8.02 13.04
CA ASP A 139 2.68 7.16 14.20
C ASP A 139 1.71 6.01 13.85
N LYS A 140 0.66 6.29 13.07
CA LYS A 140 -0.23 5.26 12.50
C LYS A 140 0.54 4.26 11.64
N HIS A 141 1.50 4.72 10.85
CA HIS A 141 2.35 3.86 10.02
C HIS A 141 3.17 2.88 10.85
N LYS A 142 3.84 3.38 11.89
CA LYS A 142 4.60 2.55 12.84
C LYS A 142 3.69 1.53 13.53
N TYR A 143 2.55 1.99 14.04
CA TYR A 143 1.57 1.13 14.71
C TYR A 143 1.09 0.02 13.78
N ALA A 144 0.65 0.36 12.57
CA ALA A 144 0.13 -0.59 11.60
C ALA A 144 1.15 -1.69 11.25
N ARG A 145 2.43 -1.32 11.04
CA ARG A 145 3.50 -2.28 10.79
C ARG A 145 3.77 -3.18 11.98
N TRP A 146 3.91 -2.60 13.18
CA TRP A 146 4.09 -3.37 14.41
C TRP A 146 2.94 -4.35 14.62
N ARG A 147 1.70 -3.88 14.46
CA ARG A 147 0.50 -4.67 14.74
C ARG A 147 0.34 -5.81 13.74
N PHE A 148 0.62 -5.57 12.46
CA PHE A 148 0.68 -6.63 11.46
C PHE A 148 1.69 -7.72 11.83
N VAL A 149 2.91 -7.34 12.23
CA VAL A 149 3.97 -8.29 12.62
C VAL A 149 3.57 -9.08 13.86
N GLU A 150 2.98 -8.44 14.87
CA GLU A 150 2.51 -9.11 16.09
C GLU A 150 1.42 -10.14 15.79
N ILE A 151 0.41 -9.76 14.99
CA ILE A 151 -0.67 -10.68 14.59
C ILE A 151 -0.11 -11.85 13.76
N ALA A 152 0.79 -11.58 12.82
CA ALA A 152 1.41 -12.62 11.99
C ALA A 152 2.25 -13.60 12.82
N LYS A 153 3.00 -13.09 13.80
CA LYS A 153 3.79 -13.91 14.72
C LYS A 153 2.87 -14.77 15.60
N ALA A 154 1.83 -14.17 16.19
CA ALA A 154 0.86 -14.87 17.01
C ALA A 154 0.17 -16.02 16.26
N ALA A 155 -0.28 -15.75 15.02
CA ALA A 155 -0.88 -16.74 14.15
C ALA A 155 0.07 -17.91 13.82
N LYS A 156 1.35 -17.62 13.57
CA LYS A 156 2.38 -18.65 13.33
C LYS A 156 2.64 -19.51 14.56
N GLU A 157 2.56 -18.92 15.76
CA GLU A 157 2.80 -19.56 17.04
C GLU A 157 1.55 -20.26 17.61
N GLY A 158 0.39 -20.12 16.96
CA GLY A 158 -0.87 -20.69 17.46
C GLY A 158 -1.38 -20.04 18.76
N ARG A 159 -0.94 -18.81 19.05
CA ARG A 159 -1.36 -18.02 20.21
C ARG A 159 -2.27 -16.88 19.79
N ALA A 160 -3.00 -16.31 20.74
CA ALA A 160 -3.65 -15.03 20.54
C ALA A 160 -2.59 -13.89 20.44
N PRO A 161 -2.80 -12.89 19.57
CA PRO A 161 -2.00 -11.67 19.60
C PRO A 161 -2.24 -10.92 20.90
N ALA A 162 -1.26 -10.13 21.35
CA ALA A 162 -1.47 -9.22 22.48
C ALA A 162 -2.68 -8.31 22.20
N PRO A 163 -3.43 -7.85 23.21
CA PRO A 163 -4.48 -6.85 22.99
C PRO A 163 -3.88 -5.57 22.38
N PRO A 164 -4.64 -4.82 21.56
CA PRO A 164 -4.19 -3.52 21.08
C PRO A 164 -3.92 -2.59 22.28
N PRO A 165 -2.83 -1.81 22.27
CA PRO A 165 -2.58 -0.81 23.29
C PRO A 165 -3.76 0.16 23.39
N ASP A 166 -4.10 0.58 24.61
CA ASP A 166 -4.99 1.70 24.80
C ASP A 166 -4.26 2.97 24.35
N ILE A 167 -4.74 3.58 23.26
CA ILE A 167 -4.22 4.86 22.75
C ILE A 167 -4.76 6.03 23.62
N GLY A 168 -5.38 5.73 24.78
CA GLY A 168 -6.06 6.69 25.65
C GLY A 168 -5.86 6.43 27.14
N GLY A 169 -4.65 6.07 27.57
CA GLY A 169 -4.27 6.03 28.98
C GLY A 169 -2.99 6.83 29.18
N ASP A 170 -3.11 7.99 29.81
CA ASP A 170 -2.03 8.94 30.11
C ASP A 170 -0.76 8.27 30.66
N ALA A 171 0.40 8.66 30.11
CA ALA A 171 1.65 8.91 30.82
C ALA A 171 2.55 9.85 30.00
#